data_AF-A0A7S0CAM2-F1
#
_entry.id   AF-A0A7S0CAM2-F1
#
_cell.length_a   1.000
_cell.length_b   1.000
_cell.length_c   1.000
_cell.angle_alpha   90.00
_cell.angle_beta   90.00
_cell.angle_gamma   90.00
#
_symmetry.space_group_name_H-M   'P 1'
#
loop_
_entity.id
_entity.type
_entity.pdbx_description
1 polymer ?
#
loop_
_entity_poly.entity_id
_entity_poly.type
_entity_poly.pdbx_seq_one_letter_code
_entity_poly.pdbx_strand_id
1 'polypeptide(L)'
;HGPTEGTDSSMMIHSIIAVLSRDFSTSMNANYRKGGLIGIAATAIGLMSHTSHYLDVLLPPVLHCFDDPESRVRYYACESLYNIAKVARSSILRYFNTGIFDGLCKLFADVDVDVKNGANLLDRLIKDIVTESESFNVELFIPLLQNYIRRTNPYIRQLLVGWITVLDSVPDINMIDWLPDFLDGLFNMLSDSNREIRQAADSALSEFLREVK
;
A
#
# COMPACT_ATOMS: atom_id res chain seq x y z
N HIS A 1 21.69 0.00 -38.99
CA HIS A 1 21.76 -0.22 -37.53
C HIS A 1 21.21 1.01 -36.85
N GLY A 2 20.16 0.88 -36.03
CA GLY A 2 19.69 1.99 -35.22
C GLY A 2 18.83 1.52 -34.05
N PRO A 3 19.42 1.46 -32.85
CA PRO A 3 18.68 1.60 -31.60
C PRO A 3 19.33 2.72 -30.77
N THR A 4 18.92 3.98 -30.94
CA THR A 4 19.47 5.11 -30.16
C THR A 4 18.39 5.96 -29.48
N GLU A 5 17.31 6.32 -30.17
CA GLU A 5 16.30 7.26 -29.62
C GLU A 5 15.54 6.71 -28.39
N GLY A 6 15.19 5.41 -28.39
CA GLY A 6 14.49 4.79 -27.26
C GLY A 6 15.37 4.61 -26.01
N THR A 7 16.67 4.38 -26.21
CA THR A 7 17.65 4.21 -25.14
C THR A 7 17.94 5.56 -24.47
N ASP A 8 18.12 6.62 -25.26
CA ASP A 8 18.41 7.97 -24.76
C ASP A 8 17.24 8.53 -23.92
N SER A 9 16.01 8.28 -24.35
CA SER A 9 14.80 8.68 -23.62
C SER A 9 14.68 7.98 -22.27
N SER A 10 14.96 6.67 -22.22
CA SER A 10 14.97 5.90 -20.97
C SER A 10 16.05 6.40 -20.00
N MET A 11 17.26 6.68 -20.49
CA MET A 11 18.34 7.24 -19.68
C MET A 11 17.99 8.61 -19.09
N MET A 12 17.28 9.44 -19.87
CA MET A 12 16.81 10.75 -19.41
C MET A 12 15.76 10.61 -18.30
N ILE A 13 14.80 9.69 -18.44
CA ILE A 13 13.79 9.41 -17.42
C ILE A 13 14.45 8.94 -16.11
N HIS A 14 15.40 8.01 -16.19
CA HIS A 14 16.16 7.58 -15.01
C HIS A 14 16.92 8.74 -14.35
N SER A 15 17.47 9.64 -15.15
CA SER A 15 18.19 10.82 -14.63
C SER A 15 17.23 11.78 -13.91
N ILE A 16 16.05 12.03 -14.47
CA ILE A 16 15.01 12.85 -13.83
C ILE A 16 14.58 12.23 -12.49
N ILE A 17 14.27 10.93 -12.48
CA ILE A 17 13.87 10.23 -11.26
C ILE A 17 15.01 10.26 -10.23
N ALA A 18 16.26 10.10 -10.66
CA ALA A 18 17.42 10.15 -9.78
C ALA A 18 17.59 11.52 -9.11
N VAL A 19 17.42 12.63 -9.83
CA VAL A 19 17.47 13.99 -9.27
C VAL A 19 16.33 14.20 -8.27
N LEU A 20 15.10 13.84 -8.64
CA LEU A 20 13.94 13.99 -7.75
C LEU A 20 14.10 13.16 -6.47
N SER A 21 14.61 11.94 -6.60
CA SER A 21 14.84 11.03 -5.49
C SER A 21 15.98 11.51 -4.58
N ARG A 22 17.16 11.76 -5.14
CA ARG A 22 18.37 12.03 -4.34
C ARG A 22 18.44 13.47 -3.87
N ASP A 23 18.16 14.44 -4.74
CA ASP A 23 18.41 15.84 -4.44
C ASP A 23 17.19 16.50 -3.74
N PHE A 24 15.99 16.02 -4.04
CA PHE A 24 14.75 16.57 -3.49
C PHE A 24 14.17 15.72 -2.36
N SER A 25 13.84 14.44 -2.59
CA SER A 25 13.16 13.60 -1.60
C SER A 25 14.00 13.30 -0.34
N THR A 26 15.33 13.47 -0.38
CA THR A 26 16.19 13.33 0.83
C THR A 26 16.70 14.67 1.37
N SER A 27 16.21 15.80 0.85
CA SER A 27 16.64 17.13 1.26
C SER A 27 16.33 17.44 2.73
N MET A 28 17.21 18.21 3.39
CA MET A 28 16.92 18.76 4.73
C MET A 28 15.72 19.72 4.72
N ASN A 29 15.33 20.25 3.55
CA ASN A 29 14.19 21.15 3.42
C ASN A 29 12.90 20.37 3.10
N ALA A 30 11.93 20.42 4.01
CA ALA A 30 10.65 19.75 3.85
C ALA A 30 9.88 20.17 2.57
N ASN A 31 10.03 21.42 2.11
CA ASN A 31 9.41 21.86 0.86
C ASN A 31 10.04 21.20 -0.37
N TYR A 32 11.35 20.94 -0.34
CA TYR A 32 12.03 20.23 -1.42
C TYR A 32 11.61 18.77 -1.44
N ARG A 33 11.50 18.12 -0.27
CA ARG A 33 10.99 16.75 -0.18
C ARG A 33 9.58 16.62 -0.76
N LYS A 34 8.66 17.52 -0.40
CA LYS A 34 7.32 17.60 -1.01
C LYS A 34 7.39 17.79 -2.53
N GLY A 35 8.22 18.71 -3.01
CA GLY A 35 8.42 18.94 -4.44
C GLY A 35 8.96 17.70 -5.18
N GLY A 36 9.89 16.96 -4.56
CA GLY A 36 10.42 15.70 -5.07
C GLY A 36 9.34 14.64 -5.21
N LEU A 37 8.53 14.45 -4.17
CA LEU A 37 7.40 13.50 -4.18
C LEU A 37 6.38 13.83 -5.28
N ILE A 38 5.97 15.10 -5.38
CA ILE A 38 5.06 15.56 -6.44
C ILE A 38 5.67 15.34 -7.83
N GLY A 39 6.96 15.62 -8.01
CA GLY A 39 7.67 15.39 -9.26
C GLY A 39 7.75 13.91 -9.63
N ILE A 40 7.97 13.02 -8.66
CA ILE A 40 7.99 11.56 -8.87
C ILE A 40 6.61 11.08 -9.32
N ALA A 41 5.54 11.52 -8.64
CA ALA A 41 4.18 11.20 -9.02
C ALA A 41 3.82 11.73 -10.42
N ALA A 42 4.21 12.97 -10.73
CA ALA A 42 4.01 13.57 -12.05
C ALA A 42 4.76 12.81 -13.15
N THR A 43 5.97 12.33 -12.85
CA THR A 43 6.77 11.50 -13.76
C THR A 43 6.04 10.19 -14.07
N ALA A 44 5.53 9.49 -13.04
CA ALA A 44 4.71 8.30 -13.24
C ALA A 44 3.45 8.59 -14.07
N ILE A 45 2.72 9.65 -13.76
CA ILE A 45 1.52 10.04 -14.53
C ILE A 45 1.87 10.29 -16.01
N GLY A 46 2.96 11.00 -16.28
CA GLY A 46 3.42 11.27 -17.65
C GLY A 46 3.86 10.02 -18.42
N LEU A 47 4.40 9.01 -17.73
CA LEU A 47 4.78 7.73 -18.32
C LEU A 47 3.58 6.83 -18.66
N MET A 48 2.43 7.07 -18.00
CA MET A 48 1.21 6.29 -18.18
C MET A 48 1.49 4.77 -18.02
N SER A 49 1.15 3.95 -19.01
CA SER A 49 1.37 2.50 -18.99
C SER A 49 2.85 2.09 -18.86
N HIS A 50 3.79 2.95 -19.29
CA HIS A 50 5.22 2.67 -19.20
C HIS A 50 5.78 2.85 -17.78
N THR A 51 4.98 3.35 -16.83
CA THR A 51 5.38 3.49 -15.41
C THR A 51 5.87 2.18 -14.83
N SER A 52 5.30 1.05 -15.26
CA SER A 52 5.64 -0.29 -14.81
C SER A 52 7.15 -0.60 -14.94
N HIS A 53 7.82 -0.03 -15.94
CA HIS A 53 9.26 -0.22 -16.18
C HIS A 53 10.15 0.54 -15.18
N TYR A 54 9.61 1.52 -14.45
CA TYR A 54 10.37 2.42 -13.59
C TYR A 54 9.99 2.29 -12.11
N LEU A 55 9.08 1.38 -11.75
CA LEU A 55 8.60 1.26 -10.37
C LEU A 55 9.73 0.99 -9.36
N ASP A 56 10.80 0.28 -9.75
CA ASP A 56 11.94 -0.04 -8.88
C ASP A 56 12.70 1.23 -8.43
N VAL A 57 12.64 2.30 -9.22
CA VAL A 57 13.28 3.58 -8.91
C VAL A 57 12.31 4.65 -8.43
N LEU A 58 11.02 4.54 -8.78
CA LEU A 58 9.97 5.47 -8.36
C LEU A 58 9.51 5.22 -6.92
N LEU A 59 9.32 3.97 -6.52
CA LEU A 59 8.70 3.63 -5.23
C LEU A 59 9.60 3.86 -4.00
N PRO A 60 10.89 3.48 -3.99
CA PRO A 60 11.72 3.62 -2.80
C PRO A 60 11.75 5.03 -2.17
N PRO A 61 11.95 6.13 -2.91
CA PRO A 61 11.94 7.47 -2.31
C PRO A 61 10.57 7.86 -1.73
N VAL A 62 9.48 7.38 -2.33
CA VAL A 62 8.12 7.64 -1.82
C VAL A 62 7.87 6.89 -0.53
N LEU A 63 8.16 5.58 -0.50
CA LEU A 63 7.97 4.73 0.68
C LEU A 63 8.86 5.20 1.85
N HIS A 64 10.07 5.67 1.57
CA HIS A 64 10.96 6.25 2.58
C HIS A 64 10.32 7.45 3.30
N CYS A 65 9.58 8.28 2.57
CA CYS A 65 8.93 9.46 3.13
C CYS A 65 7.69 9.15 3.99
N PHE A 66 7.29 7.88 4.16
CA PHE A 66 6.24 7.51 5.12
C PHE A 66 6.69 7.63 6.57
N ASP A 67 8.00 7.65 6.84
CA ASP A 67 8.55 7.88 8.18
C ASP A 67 9.09 9.32 8.35
N ASP A 68 8.73 10.23 7.44
CA ASP A 68 9.22 11.61 7.48
C ASP A 68 8.76 12.33 8.76
N PRO A 69 9.61 13.14 9.42
CA PRO A 69 9.22 13.87 10.63
C PRO A 69 8.04 14.82 10.39
N GLU A 70 7.91 15.40 9.20
CA GLU A 70 6.85 16.35 8.88
C GLU A 70 5.61 15.64 8.31
N SER A 71 4.46 15.78 8.99
CA SER A 71 3.21 15.11 8.58
C SER A 71 2.78 15.48 7.16
N ARG A 72 3.02 16.72 6.73
CA ARG A 72 2.74 17.14 5.35
C ARG A 72 3.57 16.36 4.33
N VAL A 73 4.82 16.02 4.63
CA VAL A 73 5.65 15.22 3.71
C VAL A 73 5.10 13.80 3.64
N ARG A 74 4.74 13.20 4.78
CA ARG A 74 4.08 11.88 4.83
C ARG A 74 2.77 11.85 4.04
N TYR A 75 1.96 12.91 4.15
CA TYR A 75 0.75 13.08 3.36
C TYR A 75 1.04 13.09 1.85
N TYR A 76 2.00 13.92 1.40
CA TYR A 76 2.36 13.96 -0.02
C TYR A 76 2.99 12.66 -0.51
N ALA A 77 3.68 11.91 0.36
CA ALA A 77 4.16 10.59 0.02
C ALA A 77 2.99 9.63 -0.21
N CYS A 78 1.98 9.65 0.66
CA CYS A 78 0.76 8.85 0.51
C CYS A 78 0.04 9.20 -0.81
N GLU A 79 -0.15 10.49 -1.09
CA GLU A 79 -0.76 10.98 -2.32
C GLU A 79 0.05 10.59 -3.57
N SER A 80 1.38 10.64 -3.48
CA SER A 80 2.27 10.23 -4.56
C SER A 80 2.15 8.74 -4.86
N LEU A 81 2.12 7.89 -3.82
CA LEU A 81 1.92 6.45 -4.00
C LEU A 81 0.54 6.15 -4.59
N TYR A 82 -0.51 6.86 -4.17
CA TYR A 82 -1.85 6.74 -4.76
C TYR A 82 -1.81 7.00 -6.27
N ASN A 83 -1.18 8.10 -6.69
CA ASN A 83 -1.08 8.46 -8.10
C ASN A 83 -0.26 7.45 -8.91
N ILE A 84 0.85 6.95 -8.36
CA ILE A 84 1.65 5.89 -8.99
C ILE A 84 0.84 4.60 -9.12
N ALA A 85 0.15 4.17 -8.06
CA ALA A 85 -0.70 2.98 -8.07
C ALA A 85 -1.83 3.09 -9.11
N LYS A 86 -2.44 4.28 -9.22
CA LYS A 86 -3.52 4.53 -10.17
C LYS A 86 -3.10 4.29 -11.61
N VAL A 87 -1.87 4.66 -11.98
CA VAL A 87 -1.36 4.45 -13.36
C VAL A 87 -0.70 3.10 -13.55
N ALA A 88 -0.04 2.55 -12.52
CA ALA A 88 0.65 1.26 -12.59
C ALA A 88 -0.30 0.06 -12.55
N ARG A 89 -1.49 0.21 -11.93
CA ARG A 89 -2.52 -0.83 -11.78
C ARG A 89 -1.89 -2.13 -11.24
N SER A 90 -2.21 -3.29 -11.79
CA SER A 90 -1.71 -4.59 -11.33
C SER A 90 -0.17 -4.71 -11.28
N SER A 91 0.56 -3.90 -12.06
CA SER A 91 2.03 -3.89 -12.03
C SER A 91 2.59 -3.46 -10.68
N ILE A 92 1.82 -2.75 -9.85
CA ILE A 92 2.25 -2.32 -8.53
C ILE A 92 2.24 -3.46 -7.49
N LEU A 93 1.46 -4.53 -7.73
CA LEU A 93 1.27 -5.62 -6.78
C LEU A 93 2.55 -6.40 -6.49
N ARG A 94 3.54 -6.37 -7.41
CA ARG A 94 4.88 -6.93 -7.17
C ARG A 94 5.60 -6.32 -5.95
N TYR A 95 5.18 -5.11 -5.51
CA TYR A 95 5.74 -4.41 -4.35
C TYR A 95 4.80 -4.43 -3.13
N PHE A 96 3.68 -5.15 -3.23
CA PHE A 96 2.67 -5.16 -2.18
C PHE A 96 3.26 -5.63 -0.85
N ASN A 97 3.87 -6.81 -0.85
CA ASN A 97 4.45 -7.44 0.34
C ASN A 97 5.80 -6.83 0.78
N THR A 98 6.55 -6.21 -0.13
CA THR A 98 7.91 -5.71 0.16
C THR A 98 7.96 -4.27 0.63
N GLY A 99 6.85 -3.53 0.55
CA GLY A 99 6.84 -2.15 1.08
C GLY A 99 5.49 -1.46 1.13
N ILE A 100 4.55 -1.76 0.23
CA ILE A 100 3.27 -1.02 0.18
C ILE A 100 2.41 -1.33 1.40
N PHE A 101 2.26 -2.61 1.76
CA PHE A 101 1.42 -2.98 2.90
C PHE A 101 2.00 -2.48 4.24
N ASP A 102 3.31 -2.62 4.44
CA ASP A 102 4.00 -2.04 5.60
C ASP A 102 3.81 -0.52 5.64
N GLY A 103 3.88 0.14 4.48
CA GLY A 103 3.60 1.56 4.36
C GLY A 103 2.16 1.93 4.73
N LEU A 104 1.17 1.15 4.29
CA LEU A 104 -0.23 1.32 4.68
C LEU A 104 -0.39 1.19 6.20
N CYS A 105 0.24 0.19 6.83
CA CYS A 105 0.22 0.05 8.29
C CYS A 105 0.78 1.31 8.97
N LYS A 106 1.93 1.83 8.53
CA LYS A 106 2.51 3.08 9.08
C LYS A 106 1.55 4.26 8.96
N LEU A 107 0.96 4.46 7.78
CA LEU A 107 0.07 5.58 7.51
C LEU A 107 -1.27 5.48 8.28
N PHE A 108 -1.82 4.28 8.47
CA PHE A 108 -3.01 4.07 9.30
C PHE A 108 -2.73 4.34 10.78
N ALA A 109 -1.52 4.02 11.25
CA ALA A 109 -1.08 4.29 12.60
C ALA A 109 -0.61 5.75 12.83
N ASP A 110 -0.64 6.61 11.81
CA ASP A 110 -0.12 7.98 11.89
C ASP A 110 -0.84 8.82 12.96
N VAL A 111 -0.15 9.76 13.57
CA VAL A 111 -0.74 10.67 14.55
C VAL A 111 -1.60 11.76 13.88
N ASP A 112 -1.29 12.10 12.63
CA ASP A 112 -1.95 13.14 11.86
C ASP A 112 -3.19 12.59 11.12
N VAL A 113 -4.33 13.27 11.30
CA VAL A 113 -5.62 12.84 10.77
C VAL A 113 -5.67 12.96 9.24
N ASP A 114 -5.02 13.97 8.66
CA ASP A 114 -5.03 14.16 7.21
C ASP A 114 -4.21 13.07 6.52
N VAL A 115 -3.10 12.64 7.14
CA VAL A 115 -2.33 11.47 6.67
C VAL A 115 -3.19 10.21 6.70
N LYS A 116 -3.90 9.96 7.79
CA LYS A 116 -4.85 8.83 7.89
C LYS A 116 -5.95 8.90 6.82
N ASN A 117 -6.51 10.08 6.56
CA ASN A 117 -7.52 10.27 5.54
C ASN A 117 -6.98 9.93 4.14
N GLY A 118 -5.75 10.37 3.83
CA GLY A 118 -5.03 9.98 2.61
C GLY A 118 -4.82 8.47 2.53
N ALA A 119 -4.41 7.85 3.63
CA ALA A 119 -4.17 6.40 3.72
C ALA A 119 -5.43 5.59 3.38
N ASN A 120 -6.61 6.05 3.81
CA ASN A 120 -7.88 5.41 3.50
C ASN A 120 -8.24 5.46 2.00
N LEU A 121 -7.78 6.47 1.26
CA LEU A 121 -7.97 6.54 -0.19
C LEU A 121 -7.01 5.59 -0.91
N LEU A 122 -5.76 5.53 -0.46
CA LEU A 122 -4.76 4.60 -0.96
C LEU A 122 -5.16 3.15 -0.70
N ASP A 123 -5.57 2.80 0.51
CA ASP A 123 -6.00 1.45 0.88
C ASP A 123 -7.14 0.96 -0.01
N ARG A 124 -8.17 1.81 -0.22
CA ARG A 124 -9.28 1.50 -1.15
C ARG A 124 -8.78 1.22 -2.56
N LEU A 125 -7.93 2.09 -3.12
CA LEU A 125 -7.39 1.88 -4.46
C LEU A 125 -6.56 0.59 -4.56
N ILE A 126 -5.74 0.27 -3.56
CA ILE A 126 -4.92 -0.95 -3.58
C ILE A 126 -5.80 -2.19 -3.46
N LYS A 127 -6.86 -2.16 -2.63
CA LYS A 127 -7.88 -3.23 -2.58
C LYS A 127 -8.56 -3.42 -3.92
N ASP A 128 -9.01 -2.34 -4.57
CA ASP A 128 -9.62 -2.41 -5.90
C ASP A 128 -8.68 -3.09 -6.90
N ILE A 129 -7.39 -2.67 -6.93
CA ILE A 129 -6.38 -3.27 -7.81
C ILE A 129 -6.17 -4.75 -7.48
N VAL A 130 -6.16 -5.16 -6.21
CA VAL A 130 -6.02 -6.57 -5.80
C VAL A 130 -7.23 -7.38 -6.26
N THR A 131 -8.44 -6.90 -6.01
CA THR A 131 -9.68 -7.61 -6.38
C THR A 131 -9.91 -7.70 -7.89
N GLU A 132 -9.33 -6.79 -8.67
CA GLU A 132 -9.38 -6.78 -10.14
C GLU A 132 -8.24 -7.57 -10.80
N SER A 133 -7.32 -8.16 -10.02
CA SER A 133 -6.08 -8.74 -10.54
C SER A 133 -5.93 -10.22 -10.18
N GLU A 134 -5.80 -11.07 -11.20
CA GLU A 134 -5.52 -12.51 -11.05
C GLU A 134 -4.10 -12.80 -10.55
N SER A 135 -3.22 -11.79 -10.49
CA SER A 135 -1.80 -11.97 -10.14
C SER A 135 -1.48 -11.81 -8.66
N PHE A 136 -2.47 -11.50 -7.81
CA PHE A 136 -2.22 -11.30 -6.39
C PHE A 136 -1.95 -12.64 -5.70
N ASN A 137 -0.73 -12.82 -5.19
CA ASN A 137 -0.36 -14.00 -4.44
C ASN A 137 -0.66 -13.80 -2.94
N VAL A 138 -1.79 -14.35 -2.51
CA VAL A 138 -2.24 -14.33 -1.11
C VAL A 138 -1.29 -15.07 -0.17
N GLU A 139 -0.68 -16.18 -0.60
CA GLU A 139 0.26 -16.95 0.24
C GLU A 139 1.47 -16.13 0.68
N LEU A 140 1.95 -15.22 -0.19
CA LEU A 140 3.03 -14.29 0.16
C LEU A 140 2.57 -13.19 1.13
N PHE A 141 1.27 -12.90 1.19
CA PHE A 141 0.70 -11.92 2.10
C PHE A 141 0.44 -12.49 3.50
N ILE A 142 0.05 -13.76 3.63
CA ILE A 142 -0.28 -14.37 4.94
C ILE A 142 0.82 -14.18 6.00
N PRO A 143 2.12 -14.42 5.73
CA PRO A 143 3.18 -14.17 6.72
C PRO A 143 3.23 -12.72 7.18
N LEU A 144 2.94 -11.78 6.28
CA LEU A 144 2.89 -10.36 6.62
C LEU A 144 1.67 -10.04 7.49
N LEU A 145 0.50 -10.58 7.14
CA LEU A 145 -0.71 -10.48 7.95
C LEU A 145 -0.48 -10.97 9.39
N GLN A 146 0.18 -12.12 9.55
CA GLN A 146 0.50 -12.69 10.87
C GLN A 146 1.39 -11.77 11.73
N ASN A 147 2.34 -11.06 11.11
CA ASN A 147 3.19 -10.10 11.83
C ASN A 147 2.40 -8.93 12.42
N TYR A 148 1.25 -8.58 11.84
CA TYR A 148 0.41 -7.47 12.27
C TYR A 148 -0.83 -7.88 13.06
N ILE A 149 -1.35 -9.11 12.89
CA ILE A 149 -2.67 -9.51 13.45
C ILE A 149 -2.74 -9.41 14.97
N ARG A 150 -1.60 -9.50 15.66
CA ARG A 150 -1.51 -9.37 17.13
C ARG A 150 -1.36 -7.93 17.63
N ARG A 151 -1.23 -6.94 16.73
CA ARG A 151 -1.11 -5.53 17.12
C ARG A 151 -2.38 -5.05 17.81
N THR A 152 -2.24 -4.14 18.76
CA THR A 152 -3.36 -3.58 19.55
C THR A 152 -3.81 -2.19 19.07
N ASN A 153 -3.10 -1.60 18.10
CA ASN A 153 -3.49 -0.32 17.54
C ASN A 153 -4.82 -0.47 16.78
N PRO A 154 -5.87 0.29 17.12
CA PRO A 154 -7.20 0.11 16.55
C PRO A 154 -7.24 0.39 15.04
N TYR A 155 -6.46 1.34 14.54
CA TYR A 155 -6.40 1.65 13.11
C TYR A 155 -5.76 0.52 12.31
N ILE A 156 -4.72 -0.11 12.85
CA ILE A 156 -4.13 -1.32 12.25
C ILE A 156 -5.15 -2.45 12.25
N ARG A 157 -5.82 -2.72 13.37
CA ARG A 157 -6.84 -3.77 13.44
C ARG A 157 -7.95 -3.60 12.42
N GLN A 158 -8.46 -2.37 12.28
CA GLN A 158 -9.45 -2.04 11.25
C GLN A 158 -8.94 -2.29 9.84
N LEU A 159 -7.69 -1.90 9.55
CA LEU A 159 -7.03 -2.20 8.28
C LEU A 159 -6.98 -3.71 8.02
N LEU A 160 -6.53 -4.51 8.99
CA LEU A 160 -6.35 -5.96 8.85
C LEU A 160 -7.68 -6.69 8.63
N VAL A 161 -8.71 -6.39 9.43
CA VAL A 161 -10.04 -6.99 9.23
C VAL A 161 -10.57 -6.63 7.86
N GLY A 162 -10.40 -5.37 7.43
CA GLY A 162 -10.80 -4.95 6.09
C GLY A 162 -10.07 -5.69 4.97
N TRP A 163 -8.79 -6.01 5.13
CA TRP A 163 -8.04 -6.81 4.16
C TRP A 163 -8.47 -8.28 4.16
N ILE A 164 -8.69 -8.88 5.33
CA ILE A 164 -9.19 -10.26 5.45
C ILE A 164 -10.55 -10.38 4.74
N THR A 165 -11.50 -9.50 5.05
CA THR A 165 -12.85 -9.54 4.44
C THR A 165 -12.82 -9.28 2.93
N VAL A 166 -11.95 -8.39 2.45
CA VAL A 166 -11.84 -8.13 1.00
C VAL A 166 -11.29 -9.35 0.28
N LEU A 167 -10.23 -9.98 0.81
CA LEU A 167 -9.64 -11.16 0.19
C LEU A 167 -10.59 -12.36 0.21
N ASP A 168 -11.34 -12.53 1.29
CA ASP A 168 -12.38 -13.55 1.44
C ASP A 168 -13.51 -13.40 0.40
N SER A 169 -13.81 -12.16 0.00
CA SER A 169 -14.81 -11.88 -1.04
C SER A 169 -14.34 -12.15 -2.48
N VAL A 170 -13.07 -12.47 -2.70
CA VAL A 170 -12.52 -12.76 -4.03
C VAL A 170 -12.81 -14.22 -4.39
N PRO A 171 -13.57 -14.52 -5.47
CA PRO A 171 -14.00 -15.90 -5.79
C PRO A 171 -12.88 -16.93 -5.94
N ASP A 172 -11.69 -16.50 -6.35
CA ASP A 172 -10.53 -17.37 -6.60
C ASP A 172 -9.60 -17.50 -5.38
N ILE A 173 -9.92 -16.83 -4.26
CA ILE A 173 -9.15 -16.87 -3.02
C ILE A 173 -9.97 -17.57 -1.95
N ASN A 174 -9.52 -18.75 -1.52
CA ASN A 174 -10.13 -19.47 -0.41
C ASN A 174 -9.48 -19.10 0.92
N MET A 175 -9.95 -18.02 1.57
CA MET A 175 -9.32 -17.54 2.81
C MET A 175 -9.39 -18.53 3.98
N ILE A 176 -10.28 -19.55 3.92
CA ILE A 176 -10.37 -20.62 4.92
C ILE A 176 -9.06 -21.41 5.02
N ASP A 177 -8.35 -21.60 3.90
CA ASP A 177 -7.10 -22.37 3.87
C ASP A 177 -6.02 -21.78 4.78
N TRP A 178 -6.09 -20.46 5.04
CA TRP A 178 -5.18 -19.72 5.92
C TRP A 178 -5.85 -19.25 7.21
N LEU A 179 -7.11 -19.58 7.46
CA LEU A 179 -7.83 -19.16 8.67
C LEU A 179 -7.06 -19.46 9.97
N PRO A 180 -6.43 -20.65 10.16
CA PRO A 180 -5.66 -20.94 11.37
C PRO A 180 -4.54 -19.92 11.66
N ASP A 181 -3.98 -19.29 10.63
CA ASP A 181 -2.85 -18.36 10.75
C ASP A 181 -3.25 -17.01 11.38
N PHE A 182 -4.51 -16.57 11.23
CA PHE A 182 -4.98 -15.27 11.71
C PHE A 182 -6.21 -15.33 12.63
N LEU A 183 -6.82 -16.51 12.82
CA LEU A 183 -8.04 -16.70 13.61
C LEU A 183 -7.93 -16.17 15.05
N ASP A 184 -6.83 -16.46 15.74
CA ASP A 184 -6.59 -15.99 17.11
C ASP A 184 -6.63 -14.45 17.19
N GLY A 185 -6.11 -13.79 16.16
CA GLY A 185 -6.17 -12.33 16.05
C GLY A 185 -7.60 -11.81 15.90
N LEU A 186 -8.43 -12.44 15.06
CA LEU A 186 -9.85 -12.07 14.93
C LEU A 186 -10.61 -12.29 16.25
N PHE A 187 -10.37 -13.41 16.95
CA PHE A 187 -10.95 -13.64 18.27
C PHE A 187 -10.53 -12.58 19.29
N ASN A 188 -9.26 -12.15 19.27
CA ASN A 188 -8.82 -11.07 20.12
C ASN A 188 -9.55 -9.75 19.81
N MET A 189 -9.85 -9.48 18.55
CA MET A 189 -10.57 -8.28 18.12
C MET A 189 -12.05 -8.26 18.53
N LEU A 190 -12.67 -9.41 18.83
CA LEU A 190 -14.02 -9.45 19.42
C LEU A 190 -14.10 -8.77 20.79
N SER A 191 -12.97 -8.68 21.49
CA SER A 191 -12.86 -8.00 22.79
C SER A 191 -12.21 -6.62 22.68
N ASP A 192 -12.09 -6.05 21.48
CA ASP A 192 -11.50 -4.72 21.28
C ASP A 192 -12.30 -3.63 22.02
N SER A 193 -11.63 -2.58 22.48
CA SER A 193 -12.29 -1.40 23.06
C SER A 193 -13.19 -0.66 22.05
N ASN A 194 -12.81 -0.66 20.77
CA ASN A 194 -13.56 -0.01 19.69
C ASN A 194 -14.69 -0.93 19.20
N ARG A 195 -15.93 -0.41 19.26
CA ARG A 195 -17.13 -1.14 18.85
C ARG A 195 -17.12 -1.54 17.38
N GLU A 196 -16.63 -0.67 16.50
CA GLU A 196 -16.62 -0.94 15.05
C GLU A 196 -15.70 -2.10 14.72
N ILE A 197 -14.57 -2.21 15.41
CA ILE A 197 -13.62 -3.32 15.26
C ILE A 197 -14.26 -4.64 15.72
N ARG A 198 -14.93 -4.63 16.88
CA ARG A 198 -15.66 -5.82 17.36
C ARG A 198 -16.70 -6.29 16.34
N GLN A 199 -17.48 -5.36 15.79
CA GLN A 199 -18.52 -5.67 14.80
C GLN A 199 -17.93 -6.20 13.49
N ALA A 200 -16.82 -5.61 13.02
CA ALA A 200 -16.16 -6.06 11.80
C ALA A 200 -15.57 -7.47 11.98
N ALA A 201 -14.92 -7.76 13.12
CA ALA A 201 -14.37 -9.07 13.42
C ALA A 201 -15.47 -10.14 13.55
N ASP A 202 -16.56 -9.82 14.24
CA ASP A 202 -17.73 -10.70 14.37
C ASP A 202 -18.37 -11.04 13.01
N SER A 203 -18.49 -10.02 12.15
CA SER A 203 -19.02 -10.20 10.79
C SER A 203 -18.12 -11.10 9.95
N ALA A 204 -16.79 -10.88 9.96
CA ALA A 204 -15.83 -11.71 9.23
C ALA A 204 -15.86 -13.17 9.71
N LEU A 205 -15.84 -13.40 11.03
CA LEU A 205 -15.91 -14.75 11.60
C LEU A 205 -17.23 -15.47 11.29
N SER A 206 -18.34 -14.72 11.25
CA SER A 206 -19.64 -15.27 10.91
C SER A 206 -19.69 -15.76 9.45
N GLU A 207 -19.00 -15.08 8.54
CA GLU A 207 -18.93 -15.48 7.14
C GLU A 207 -18.07 -16.74 6.97
N PHE A 208 -16.86 -16.75 7.53
CA PHE A 208 -16.03 -17.97 7.57
C PHE A 208 -16.78 -19.18 8.13
N LEU A 209 -17.56 -19.00 9.20
CA LEU A 209 -18.35 -20.09 9.79
C LEU A 209 -19.46 -20.60 8.86
N ARG A 210 -19.97 -19.78 7.95
CA ARG A 210 -20.94 -20.21 6.93
C ARG A 210 -20.26 -21.02 5.83
N GLU A 211 -19.06 -20.64 5.44
CA GLU A 211 -18.31 -21.28 4.36
C GLU A 211 -17.70 -22.63 4.77
N VAL A 212 -17.38 -22.81 6.05
CA VAL A 212 -16.87 -24.09 6.59
C VAL A 212 -17.95 -25.19 6.67
N LYS A 213 -19.24 -24.83 6.56
CA LYS A 213 -20.37 -25.77 6.67
C LYS A 213 -20.72 -26.43 5.34
#